data_AF-A0A158KYQ5-F1
#
_entry.id   AF-A0A158KYQ5-F1
#
_cell.length_a   1.000
_cell.length_b   1.000
_cell.length_c   1.000
_cell.angle_alpha   90.00
_cell.angle_beta   90.00
_cell.angle_gamma   90.00
#
_symmetry.space_group_name_H-M   'P 1'
#
loop_
_entity.id
_entity.type
_entity.pdbx_description
1 polymer ?
#
loop_
_entity_poly.entity_id
_entity_poly.type
_entity_poly.pdbx_seq_one_letter_code
_entity_poly.pdbx_strand_id
1 'polypeptide(L)'
;MLSAYISHPDCVKHEMGHMHPESPERIGAIHDMLLIKGLIDCMQTCQAPLATEQQLAQAHSIPYIHSIASMAPTEGYVRVDPDTMMNPYTYQAALRAAGAAVLATDLVIAGKASTAFCNVRPPGHHAEYAAAGGFCFFNNVAVGIRHALNVYGLARVALIDFDVHHGNGSEDIFHADERVLMCSTFEDNIYSFSGNQPRGKNMVNGWLRTLTAGTRRCRAREGADRGRLLIIAALGHANAHPF
;
A
#
# COMPACT_ATOMS: atom_id res chain seq x y z
N MET A 1 -15.62 3.63 19.49
CA MET A 1 -14.21 3.92 19.18
C MET A 1 -14.16 4.43 17.76
N LEU A 2 -13.54 5.59 17.53
CA LEU A 2 -13.48 6.18 16.19
C LEU A 2 -12.45 5.45 15.32
N SER A 3 -12.61 5.54 14.01
CA SER A 3 -11.60 5.11 13.05
C SER A 3 -10.48 6.13 12.98
N ALA A 4 -9.24 5.70 12.77
CA ALA A 4 -8.11 6.60 12.57
C ALA A 4 -7.98 7.01 11.10
N TYR A 5 -7.81 8.30 10.83
CA TYR A 5 -7.44 8.85 9.52
C TYR A 5 -5.98 9.30 9.58
N ILE A 6 -5.10 8.59 8.87
CA ILE A 6 -3.65 8.80 8.95
C ILE A 6 -3.14 9.39 7.64
N SER A 7 -2.50 10.55 7.70
CA SER A 7 -1.92 11.24 6.53
C SER A 7 -0.69 12.07 6.95
N HIS A 8 0.04 12.65 5.99
CA HIS A 8 1.12 13.59 6.30
C HIS A 8 1.36 14.57 5.14
N PRO A 9 1.65 15.87 5.39
CA PRO A 9 1.92 16.85 4.33
C PRO A 9 3.09 16.48 3.41
N ASP A 10 4.11 15.78 3.91
CA ASP A 10 5.23 15.32 3.09
C ASP A 10 4.79 14.38 1.95
N CYS A 11 3.70 13.61 2.12
CA CYS A 11 3.16 12.74 1.08
C CYS A 11 2.66 13.54 -0.15
N VAL A 12 2.29 14.81 0.04
CA VAL A 12 1.86 15.72 -1.05
C VAL A 12 3.06 16.18 -1.87
N LYS A 13 4.26 16.23 -1.27
CA LYS A 13 5.47 16.73 -1.94
C LYS A 13 6.07 15.72 -2.93
N HIS A 14 5.70 14.44 -2.83
CA HIS A 14 6.08 13.44 -3.83
C HIS A 14 5.29 13.64 -5.12
N GLU A 15 6.02 13.86 -6.22
CA GLU A 15 5.50 13.85 -7.58
C GLU A 15 6.56 13.32 -8.55
N MET A 16 6.11 12.91 -9.73
CA MET A 16 6.91 12.26 -10.75
C MET A 16 6.75 12.98 -12.10
N GLY A 17 6.63 14.31 -12.06
CA GLY A 17 6.33 15.15 -13.22
C GLY A 17 4.85 15.47 -13.37
N HIS A 18 4.57 16.62 -13.98
CA HIS A 18 3.23 17.22 -14.04
C HIS A 18 2.14 16.34 -14.69
N MET A 19 2.52 15.52 -15.67
CA MET A 19 1.59 14.65 -16.40
C MET A 19 1.46 13.26 -15.78
N HIS A 20 2.16 12.98 -14.68
CA HIS A 20 2.16 11.67 -14.07
C HIS A 20 0.82 11.40 -13.36
N PRO A 21 0.14 10.26 -13.60
CA PRO A 21 -1.17 10.01 -13.03
C PRO A 21 -1.12 9.88 -11.50
N GLU A 22 -0.03 9.33 -10.97
CA GLU A 22 0.24 9.24 -9.52
C GLU A 22 0.65 10.63 -9.01
N SER A 23 -0.34 11.47 -8.76
CA SER A 23 -0.16 12.90 -8.50
C SER A 23 -0.61 13.33 -7.09
N PRO A 24 -0.09 14.44 -6.55
CA PRO A 24 -0.47 14.98 -5.24
C PRO A 24 -1.98 15.21 -5.06
N GLU A 25 -2.68 15.57 -6.14
CA GLU A 25 -4.11 15.86 -6.16
C GLU A 25 -4.94 14.66 -5.69
N ARG A 26 -4.44 13.42 -5.83
CA ARG A 26 -5.17 12.20 -5.43
C ARG A 26 -5.52 12.19 -3.95
N ILE A 27 -4.55 12.47 -3.07
CA ILE A 27 -4.79 12.47 -1.62
C ILE A 27 -5.55 13.72 -1.17
N GLY A 28 -5.39 14.84 -1.89
CA GLY A 28 -6.18 16.05 -1.71
C GLY A 28 -7.67 15.80 -1.99
N ALA A 29 -7.98 15.22 -3.15
CA ALA A 29 -9.36 14.90 -3.54
C ALA A 29 -10.06 13.96 -2.56
N ILE A 30 -9.35 12.96 -2.02
CA ILE A 30 -9.88 12.08 -0.97
C ILE A 30 -10.18 12.88 0.30
N HIS A 31 -9.23 13.71 0.76
CA HIS A 31 -9.39 14.52 1.95
C HIS A 31 -10.57 15.49 1.83
N ASP A 32 -10.66 16.21 0.70
CA ASP A 32 -11.73 17.16 0.42
C ASP A 32 -13.10 16.47 0.41
N MET A 33 -13.20 15.30 -0.22
CA MET A 33 -14.46 14.53 -0.22
C MET A 33 -14.86 14.05 1.17
N LEU A 34 -13.90 13.58 1.99
CA LEU A 34 -14.18 13.20 3.38
C LEU A 34 -14.62 14.40 4.22
N LEU A 35 -14.03 15.58 3.98
CA LEU A 35 -14.38 16.83 4.65
C LEU A 35 -15.78 17.31 4.24
N ILE A 36 -16.07 17.38 2.94
CA ILE A 36 -17.39 17.79 2.40
C ILE A 36 -18.51 16.89 2.90
N LYS A 37 -18.22 15.59 3.09
CA LYS A 37 -19.19 14.62 3.61
C LYS A 37 -19.30 14.62 5.15
N GLY A 38 -18.50 15.43 5.85
CA GLY A 38 -18.45 15.46 7.32
C GLY A 38 -17.90 14.18 7.95
N LEU A 39 -17.23 13.33 7.16
CA LEU A 39 -16.70 12.05 7.65
C LEU A 39 -15.42 12.24 8.46
N ILE A 40 -14.61 13.26 8.14
CA ILE A 40 -13.39 13.57 8.91
C ILE A 40 -13.70 13.88 10.37
N ASP A 41 -14.80 14.57 10.66
CA ASP A 41 -15.20 14.91 12.04
C ASP A 41 -15.58 13.66 12.86
N CYS A 42 -15.85 12.53 12.18
CA CYS A 42 -16.14 11.24 12.77
C CYS A 42 -14.90 10.33 12.89
N MET A 43 -13.70 10.84 12.58
CA MET A 43 -12.45 10.10 12.61
C MET A 43 -11.41 10.79 13.51
N GLN A 44 -10.53 9.99 14.11
CA GLN A 44 -9.36 10.51 14.79
C GLN A 44 -8.27 10.79 13.75
N THR A 45 -7.93 12.05 13.54
CA THR A 45 -6.83 12.41 12.62
C THR A 45 -5.47 12.18 13.28
N CYS A 46 -4.57 11.50 12.57
CA CYS A 46 -3.21 11.21 13.01
C CYS A 46 -2.19 11.60 11.93
N GLN A 47 -1.03 12.08 12.35
CA GLN A 47 0.09 12.33 11.47
C GLN A 47 0.93 11.06 11.31
N ALA A 48 1.23 10.67 10.08
CA ALA A 48 2.06 9.49 9.82
C ALA A 48 3.49 9.70 10.35
N PRO A 49 4.05 8.80 11.16
CA PRO A 49 5.47 8.85 11.54
C PRO A 49 6.35 8.44 10.37
N LEU A 50 7.66 8.60 10.50
CA LEU A 50 8.62 7.98 9.58
C LEU A 50 8.79 6.51 9.96
N ALA A 51 8.74 5.62 8.98
CA ALA A 51 9.19 4.24 9.18
C ALA A 51 10.68 4.21 9.52
N THR A 52 11.07 3.38 10.47
CA THR A 52 12.49 3.12 10.76
C THR A 52 13.06 2.11 9.77
N GLU A 53 14.38 2.11 9.58
CA GLU A 53 15.05 1.07 8.77
C GLU A 53 14.70 -0.34 9.27
N GLN A 54 14.64 -0.54 10.59
CA GLN A 54 14.26 -1.81 11.20
C GLN A 54 12.85 -2.25 10.82
N GLN A 55 11.90 -1.32 10.68
CA GLN A 55 10.54 -1.63 10.22
C GLN A 55 10.53 -1.97 8.73
N LEU A 56 11.24 -1.21 7.90
CA LEU A 56 11.36 -1.49 6.46
C LEU A 56 12.04 -2.84 6.20
N ALA A 57 13.09 -3.17 6.96
CA ALA A 57 13.88 -4.39 6.82
C ALA A 57 13.09 -5.67 7.14
N GLN A 58 11.88 -5.56 7.71
CA GLN A 58 11.01 -6.72 7.88
C GLN A 58 10.32 -7.13 6.58
N ALA A 59 10.18 -6.22 5.61
CA ALA A 59 9.52 -6.45 4.33
C ALA A 59 10.46 -6.36 3.13
N HIS A 60 11.62 -5.70 3.29
CA HIS A 60 12.58 -5.50 2.21
C HIS A 60 14.00 -5.85 2.63
N SER A 61 14.85 -6.15 1.65
CA SER A 61 16.28 -6.32 1.87
C SER A 61 16.95 -5.00 2.28
N ILE A 62 17.92 -5.07 3.19
CA ILE A 62 18.72 -3.90 3.60
C ILE A 62 19.42 -3.23 2.41
N PRO A 63 20.09 -3.97 1.49
CA PRO A 63 20.70 -3.35 0.31
C PRO A 63 19.72 -2.56 -0.55
N TYR A 64 18.49 -3.06 -0.70
CA TYR A 64 17.45 -2.34 -1.44
C TYR A 64 17.06 -1.03 -0.75
N ILE A 65 16.83 -1.06 0.57
CA ILE A 65 16.49 0.15 1.35
C ILE A 65 17.57 1.21 1.19
N HIS A 66 18.84 0.81 1.32
CA HIS A 66 19.98 1.71 1.14
C HIS A 66 20.07 2.24 -0.29
N SER A 67 19.79 1.40 -1.30
CA SER A 67 19.78 1.84 -2.69
C SER A 67 18.74 2.94 -2.94
N ILE A 68 17.50 2.76 -2.46
CA ILE A 68 16.41 3.75 -2.59
C ILE A 68 16.77 5.04 -1.86
N ALA A 69 17.31 4.94 -0.64
CA ALA A 69 17.77 6.11 0.11
C ALA A 69 18.87 6.88 -0.65
N SER A 70 19.81 6.17 -1.27
CA SER A 70 20.93 6.78 -2.02
C SER A 70 20.52 7.37 -3.37
N MET A 71 19.43 6.88 -3.96
CA MET A 71 18.90 7.38 -5.25
C MET A 71 18.13 8.70 -5.11
N ALA A 72 17.72 9.08 -3.90
CA ALA A 72 16.97 10.30 -3.65
C ALA A 72 17.80 11.53 -4.11
N PRO A 73 17.34 12.25 -5.15
CA PRO A 73 18.12 13.38 -5.67
C PRO A 73 18.03 14.59 -4.73
N THR A 74 19.03 15.46 -4.77
CA THR A 74 18.94 16.78 -4.12
C THR A 74 18.10 17.77 -4.92
N GLU A 75 18.04 17.60 -6.24
CA GLU A 75 17.26 18.43 -7.18
C GLU A 75 16.81 17.63 -8.40
N GLY A 76 15.75 18.07 -9.07
CA GLY A 76 15.24 17.43 -10.28
C GLY A 76 14.66 16.03 -10.03
N TYR A 77 14.76 15.16 -11.04
CA TYR A 77 14.18 13.82 -11.03
C TYR A 77 15.23 12.75 -11.32
N VAL A 78 15.14 11.63 -10.61
CA VAL A 78 15.87 10.40 -10.90
C VAL A 78 14.88 9.30 -11.25
N ARG A 79 15.15 8.58 -12.34
CA ARG A 79 14.32 7.45 -12.76
C ARG A 79 14.74 6.19 -12.03
N VAL A 80 13.77 5.48 -11.44
CA VAL A 80 13.99 4.21 -10.73
C VAL A 80 13.63 3.03 -11.62
N ASP A 81 12.52 3.10 -12.35
CA ASP A 81 12.12 2.14 -13.37
C ASP A 81 11.43 2.88 -14.55
N PRO A 82 10.87 2.20 -15.57
CA PRO A 82 10.27 2.87 -16.73
C PRO A 82 9.18 3.90 -16.42
N ASP A 83 8.44 3.77 -15.32
CA ASP A 83 7.31 4.66 -14.99
C ASP A 83 7.38 5.24 -13.56
N THR A 84 8.41 4.93 -12.80
CA THR A 84 8.63 5.39 -11.43
C THR A 84 9.83 6.33 -11.37
N MET A 85 9.59 7.55 -10.88
CA MET A 85 10.63 8.57 -10.69
C MET A 85 10.64 9.09 -9.25
N MET A 86 11.79 9.60 -8.84
CA MET A 86 11.99 10.23 -7.54
C MET A 86 12.29 11.69 -7.73
N ASN A 87 11.56 12.55 -7.02
CA ASN A 87 11.98 13.91 -6.70
C ASN A 87 12.66 13.96 -5.31
N PRO A 88 13.18 15.12 -4.87
CA PRO A 88 13.89 15.23 -3.59
C PRO A 88 13.08 14.90 -2.33
N TYR A 89 11.75 14.87 -2.45
CA TYR A 89 10.84 14.58 -1.33
C TYR A 89 10.37 13.13 -1.29
N THR A 90 10.66 12.36 -2.35
CA THR A 90 10.08 11.03 -2.56
C THR A 90 10.49 10.04 -1.46
N TYR A 91 11.77 10.03 -1.08
CA TYR A 91 12.23 9.13 -0.01
C TYR A 91 11.54 9.44 1.33
N GLN A 92 11.48 10.71 1.72
CA GLN A 92 10.79 11.14 2.94
C GLN A 92 9.30 10.76 2.91
N ALA A 93 8.62 10.98 1.78
CA ALA A 93 7.23 10.61 1.59
C ALA A 93 7.02 9.08 1.69
N ALA A 94 7.91 8.28 1.09
CA ALA A 94 7.85 6.81 1.17
C ALA A 94 8.02 6.31 2.62
N LEU A 95 8.89 6.94 3.41
CA LEU A 95 9.02 6.64 4.84
C LEU A 95 7.72 6.97 5.61
N ARG A 96 7.05 8.09 5.28
CA ARG A 96 5.75 8.44 5.88
C ARG A 96 4.66 7.46 5.49
N ALA A 97 4.63 7.02 4.23
CA ALA A 97 3.64 6.07 3.74
C ALA A 97 3.76 4.72 4.45
N ALA A 98 4.97 4.17 4.57
CA ALA A 98 5.22 2.95 5.31
C ALA A 98 4.96 3.13 6.82
N GLY A 99 5.38 4.26 7.39
CA GLY A 99 5.17 4.57 8.81
C GLY A 99 3.69 4.73 9.18
N ALA A 100 2.84 5.17 8.24
CA ALA A 100 1.40 5.23 8.44
C ALA A 100 0.79 3.83 8.64
N ALA A 101 1.24 2.83 7.87
CA ALA A 101 0.76 1.46 8.00
C ALA A 101 1.20 0.83 9.33
N VAL A 102 2.40 1.16 9.81
CA VAL A 102 2.85 0.77 11.17
C VAL A 102 1.97 1.41 12.24
N LEU A 103 1.76 2.74 12.17
CA LEU A 103 0.92 3.43 13.15
C LEU A 103 -0.52 2.92 13.14
N ALA A 104 -1.09 2.65 11.96
CA ALA A 104 -2.42 2.03 11.84
C ALA A 104 -2.48 0.69 12.58
N THR A 105 -1.46 -0.15 12.38
CA THR A 105 -1.33 -1.45 13.05
C THR A 105 -1.26 -1.28 14.57
N ASP A 106 -0.42 -0.37 15.06
CA ASP A 106 -0.28 -0.08 16.50
C ASP A 106 -1.62 0.39 17.11
N LEU A 107 -2.30 1.33 16.46
CA LEU A 107 -3.55 1.91 16.96
C LEU A 107 -4.67 0.87 17.03
N VAL A 108 -4.81 0.03 16.00
CA VAL A 108 -5.87 -0.99 15.95
C VAL A 108 -5.60 -2.11 16.95
N ILE A 109 -4.38 -2.66 16.99
CA ILE A 109 -4.04 -3.76 17.90
C ILE A 109 -4.11 -3.31 19.36
N ALA A 110 -3.68 -2.09 19.67
CA ALA A 110 -3.75 -1.53 21.03
C ALA A 110 -5.17 -1.11 21.46
N GLY A 111 -6.18 -1.25 20.60
CA GLY A 111 -7.55 -0.82 20.89
C GLY A 111 -7.68 0.69 21.07
N LYS A 112 -6.88 1.48 20.36
CA LYS A 112 -6.99 2.95 20.32
C LYS A 112 -7.85 3.42 19.15
N ALA A 113 -7.96 2.62 18.09
CA ALA A 113 -8.88 2.82 16.98
C ALA A 113 -9.59 1.51 16.64
N SER A 114 -10.85 1.58 16.17
CA SER A 114 -11.57 0.38 15.71
C SER A 114 -11.06 -0.11 14.36
N THR A 115 -10.73 0.84 13.49
CA THR A 115 -10.14 0.66 12.15
C THR A 115 -9.24 1.85 11.85
N ALA A 116 -8.39 1.75 10.82
CA ALA A 116 -7.55 2.84 10.37
C ALA A 116 -7.57 2.93 8.83
N PHE A 117 -7.50 4.15 8.32
CA PHE A 117 -7.35 4.46 6.90
C PHE A 117 -6.12 5.34 6.71
N CYS A 118 -5.15 4.86 5.92
CA CYS A 118 -3.92 5.57 5.60
C CYS A 118 -4.07 6.27 4.24
N ASN A 119 -4.39 7.57 4.25
CA ASN A 119 -4.43 8.39 3.04
C ASN A 119 -3.01 8.90 2.74
N VAL A 120 -2.17 8.04 2.14
CA VAL A 120 -0.75 8.28 1.94
C VAL A 120 -0.30 8.04 0.50
N ARG A 121 0.83 8.66 0.15
CA ARG A 121 1.56 8.52 -1.11
C ARG A 121 3.06 8.59 -0.82
N PRO A 122 3.93 7.88 -1.56
CA PRO A 122 3.64 6.96 -2.68
C PRO A 122 2.93 5.65 -2.27
N PRO A 123 2.32 4.90 -3.22
CA PRO A 123 1.73 3.57 -2.99
C PRO A 123 2.82 2.51 -2.69
N GLY A 124 2.41 1.25 -2.47
CA GLY A 124 3.35 0.22 -2.03
C GLY A 124 3.22 -1.21 -2.59
N HIS A 125 2.05 -1.65 -3.04
CA HIS A 125 1.81 -3.09 -3.29
C HIS A 125 2.64 -3.71 -4.45
N HIS A 126 3.25 -2.91 -5.32
CA HIS A 126 4.17 -3.36 -6.36
C HIS A 126 5.64 -3.44 -5.91
N ALA A 127 6.00 -2.85 -4.76
CA ALA A 127 7.36 -2.94 -4.25
C ALA A 127 7.64 -4.37 -3.72
N GLU A 128 8.55 -5.06 -4.39
CA GLU A 128 9.00 -6.41 -4.07
C GLU A 128 10.03 -6.41 -2.92
N TYR A 129 10.49 -7.59 -2.49
CA TYR A 129 11.49 -7.68 -1.43
C TYR A 129 12.78 -6.89 -1.72
N ALA A 130 13.17 -6.77 -3.00
CA ALA A 130 14.40 -6.10 -3.40
C ALA A 130 14.26 -5.21 -4.66
N ALA A 131 13.05 -4.82 -5.03
CA ALA A 131 12.82 -3.97 -6.20
C ALA A 131 11.64 -3.00 -6.00
N ALA A 132 11.80 -1.80 -6.56
CA ALA A 132 10.72 -0.83 -6.74
C ALA A 132 10.01 -1.12 -8.07
N GLY A 133 8.77 -0.65 -8.19
CA GLY A 133 8.09 -0.62 -9.48
C GLY A 133 6.64 -0.17 -9.38
N GLY A 134 6.04 0.23 -10.51
CA GLY A 134 4.63 0.63 -10.56
C GLY A 134 4.31 1.74 -9.54
N PHE A 135 5.17 2.76 -9.49
CA PHE A 135 5.10 3.90 -8.57
C PHE A 135 5.41 3.58 -7.09
N CYS A 136 5.70 2.32 -6.77
CA CYS A 136 5.89 1.85 -5.39
C CYS A 136 7.38 1.74 -5.02
N PHE A 137 7.75 2.38 -3.91
CA PHE A 137 9.13 2.36 -3.37
C PHE A 137 9.27 1.43 -2.17
N PHE A 138 8.31 1.45 -1.26
CA PHE A 138 8.24 0.50 -0.14
C PHE A 138 6.84 -0.08 -0.07
N ASN A 139 6.74 -1.36 0.26
CA ASN A 139 5.46 -2.03 0.40
C ASN A 139 4.87 -1.69 1.77
N ASN A 140 4.18 -0.55 1.82
CA ASN A 140 3.57 0.01 3.02
C ASN A 140 2.79 -1.04 3.81
N VAL A 141 1.94 -1.80 3.11
CA VAL A 141 1.10 -2.84 3.71
C VAL A 141 1.93 -4.01 4.21
N ALA A 142 2.93 -4.46 3.45
CA ALA A 142 3.80 -5.54 3.90
C ALA A 142 4.58 -5.15 5.17
N VAL A 143 5.06 -3.91 5.27
CA VAL A 143 5.72 -3.38 6.48
C VAL A 143 4.76 -3.42 7.68
N GLY A 144 3.50 -2.98 7.50
CA GLY A 144 2.48 -3.05 8.56
C GLY A 144 2.15 -4.48 8.98
N ILE A 145 1.96 -5.41 8.03
CA ILE A 145 1.70 -6.83 8.29
C ILE A 145 2.88 -7.46 9.05
N ARG A 146 4.11 -7.21 8.60
CA ARG A 146 5.32 -7.72 9.25
C ARG A 146 5.45 -7.21 10.68
N HIS A 147 5.13 -5.94 10.91
CA HIS A 147 5.07 -5.36 12.26
C HIS A 147 4.03 -6.07 13.14
N ALA A 148 2.82 -6.31 12.62
CA ALA A 148 1.79 -7.07 13.34
C ALA A 148 2.25 -8.49 13.72
N LEU A 149 2.91 -9.19 12.80
CA LEU A 149 3.38 -10.57 13.01
C LEU A 149 4.57 -10.63 13.98
N ASN A 150 5.59 -9.81 13.76
CA ASN A 150 6.88 -9.95 14.42
C ASN A 150 6.97 -9.17 15.74
N VAL A 151 6.27 -8.04 15.87
CA VAL A 151 6.30 -7.21 17.09
C VAL A 151 5.16 -7.58 18.02
N TYR A 152 3.95 -7.76 17.49
CA TYR A 152 2.78 -8.14 18.29
C TYR A 152 2.53 -9.65 18.36
N GLY A 153 3.29 -10.47 17.63
CA GLY A 153 3.18 -11.92 17.70
C GLY A 153 1.86 -12.46 17.15
N LEU A 154 1.19 -11.74 16.24
CA LEU A 154 -0.01 -12.28 15.60
C LEU A 154 0.32 -13.56 14.85
N ALA A 155 -0.51 -14.59 15.03
CA ALA A 155 -0.30 -15.87 14.37
C ALA A 155 -0.76 -15.85 12.90
N ARG A 156 -1.72 -14.99 12.55
CA ARG A 156 -2.34 -14.93 11.22
C ARG A 156 -2.79 -13.51 10.87
N VAL A 157 -2.58 -13.11 9.62
CA VAL A 157 -3.02 -11.83 9.06
C VAL A 157 -3.57 -12.08 7.65
N ALA A 158 -4.65 -11.39 7.29
CA ALA A 158 -5.18 -11.40 5.92
C ALA A 158 -4.86 -10.08 5.22
N LEU A 159 -4.28 -10.18 4.03
CA LEU A 159 -4.11 -9.09 3.08
C LEU A 159 -5.21 -9.17 2.04
N ILE A 160 -6.03 -8.13 1.94
CA ILE A 160 -7.03 -8.00 0.89
C ILE A 160 -6.57 -6.91 -0.08
N ASP A 161 -6.15 -7.31 -1.28
CA ASP A 161 -5.75 -6.39 -2.35
C ASP A 161 -6.88 -6.32 -3.38
N PHE A 162 -7.40 -5.11 -3.59
CA PHE A 162 -8.45 -4.85 -4.56
C PHE A 162 -8.08 -3.68 -5.47
N ASP A 163 -6.78 -3.40 -5.59
CA ASP A 163 -6.30 -2.60 -6.69
C ASP A 163 -6.58 -3.27 -8.03
N VAL A 164 -6.70 -2.48 -9.10
CA VAL A 164 -6.91 -3.04 -10.44
C VAL A 164 -5.68 -3.81 -10.94
N HIS A 165 -4.48 -3.44 -10.50
CA HIS A 165 -3.23 -4.12 -10.82
C HIS A 165 -2.92 -5.22 -9.80
N HIS A 166 -2.25 -6.27 -10.24
CA HIS A 166 -1.80 -7.32 -9.32
C HIS A 166 -0.73 -6.80 -8.37
N GLY A 167 -0.93 -6.98 -7.06
CA GLY A 167 0.06 -6.68 -6.01
C GLY A 167 1.25 -7.65 -6.01
N ASN A 168 2.03 -7.70 -7.09
CA ASN A 168 3.19 -8.58 -7.25
C ASN A 168 4.22 -8.42 -6.13
N GLY A 169 4.41 -7.20 -5.61
CA GLY A 169 5.32 -6.94 -4.50
C GLY A 169 4.87 -7.62 -3.22
N SER A 170 3.58 -7.55 -2.91
CA SER A 170 3.00 -8.25 -1.76
C SER A 170 3.07 -9.76 -1.92
N GLU A 171 2.79 -10.30 -3.11
CA GLU A 171 2.95 -11.74 -3.39
C GLU A 171 4.41 -12.18 -3.24
N ASP A 172 5.37 -11.42 -3.79
CA ASP A 172 6.79 -11.71 -3.66
C ASP A 172 7.21 -11.82 -2.19
N ILE A 173 6.79 -10.88 -1.35
CA ILE A 173 7.15 -10.83 0.08
C ILE A 173 6.49 -11.94 0.90
N PHE A 174 5.29 -12.42 0.52
CA PHE A 174 4.47 -13.30 1.38
C PHE A 174 4.20 -14.71 0.84
N HIS A 175 4.51 -15.04 -0.42
CA HIS A 175 4.19 -16.35 -1.01
C HIS A 175 4.72 -17.57 -0.23
N ALA A 176 5.75 -17.40 0.59
CA ALA A 176 6.34 -18.46 1.41
C ALA A 176 5.95 -18.40 2.91
N ASP A 177 5.17 -17.40 3.35
CA ASP A 177 4.80 -17.21 4.75
C ASP A 177 3.31 -17.52 4.97
N GLU A 178 3.01 -18.75 5.38
CA GLU A 178 1.63 -19.24 5.60
C GLU A 178 0.86 -18.50 6.71
N ARG A 179 1.52 -17.64 7.50
CA ARG A 179 0.84 -16.76 8.46
C ARG A 179 0.08 -15.63 7.75
N VAL A 180 0.39 -15.34 6.49
CA VAL A 180 -0.29 -14.32 5.69
C VAL A 180 -1.13 -14.99 4.62
N LEU A 181 -2.43 -14.74 4.63
CA LEU A 181 -3.33 -15.07 3.52
C LEU A 181 -3.48 -13.83 2.65
N MET A 182 -3.11 -13.91 1.37
CA MET A 182 -3.39 -12.85 0.41
C MET A 182 -4.62 -13.24 -0.41
N CYS A 183 -5.62 -12.37 -0.43
CA CYS A 183 -6.75 -12.43 -1.35
C CYS A 183 -6.67 -11.21 -2.24
N SER A 184 -6.41 -11.41 -3.53
CA SER A 184 -6.24 -10.34 -4.51
C SER A 184 -7.26 -10.44 -5.62
N THR A 185 -7.78 -9.32 -6.09
CA THR A 185 -8.50 -9.24 -7.37
C THR A 185 -7.86 -8.20 -8.26
N PHE A 186 -7.54 -8.54 -9.50
CA PHE A 186 -6.87 -7.65 -10.45
C PHE A 186 -7.33 -7.92 -11.88
N GLU A 187 -7.11 -6.99 -12.80
CA GLU A 187 -7.37 -7.16 -14.23
C GLU A 187 -6.22 -7.91 -14.91
N ASP A 188 -6.56 -8.87 -15.77
CA ASP A 188 -5.60 -9.64 -16.54
C ASP A 188 -5.02 -8.83 -17.72
N ASN A 189 -3.78 -9.12 -18.12
CA ASN A 189 -3.04 -8.46 -19.20
C ASN A 189 -2.80 -6.95 -19.04
N ILE A 190 -2.78 -6.43 -17.81
CA ILE A 190 -2.22 -5.11 -17.48
C ILE A 190 -1.01 -5.28 -16.56
N TYR A 191 -0.25 -4.20 -16.31
CA TYR A 191 0.89 -4.25 -15.38
C TYR A 191 0.47 -4.89 -14.05
N SER A 192 1.26 -5.79 -13.46
CA SER A 192 2.63 -6.20 -13.80
C SER A 192 2.74 -7.38 -14.77
N PHE A 193 1.66 -7.74 -15.47
CA PHE A 193 1.58 -8.92 -16.36
C PHE A 193 1.89 -10.24 -15.63
N SER A 194 1.49 -10.32 -14.35
CA SER A 194 1.73 -11.47 -13.46
C SER A 194 0.50 -11.77 -12.59
N GLY A 195 0.61 -12.74 -11.67
CA GLY A 195 -0.45 -13.09 -10.70
C GLY A 195 -1.43 -14.18 -11.14
N ASN A 196 -1.56 -14.47 -12.45
CA ASN A 196 -2.45 -15.52 -12.95
C ASN A 196 -2.09 -16.93 -12.44
N GLN A 197 -0.82 -17.13 -12.10
CA GLN A 197 -0.34 -18.32 -11.41
C GLN A 197 0.13 -17.90 -10.01
N PRO A 198 -0.60 -18.28 -8.95
CA PRO A 198 -0.20 -17.96 -7.59
C PRO A 198 1.16 -18.56 -7.25
N ARG A 199 2.06 -17.76 -6.65
CA ARG A 199 3.41 -18.22 -6.25
C ARG A 199 3.41 -19.11 -5.00
N GLY A 200 2.34 -19.07 -4.21
CA GLY A 200 2.22 -19.79 -2.94
C GLY A 200 0.80 -20.29 -2.68
N LYS A 201 0.66 -21.30 -1.81
CA LYS A 201 -0.66 -21.87 -1.45
C LYS A 201 -1.56 -20.87 -0.71
N ASN A 202 -0.95 -19.85 -0.11
CA ASN A 202 -1.60 -18.77 0.62
C ASN A 202 -1.96 -17.56 -0.28
N MET A 203 -1.78 -17.67 -1.59
CA MET A 203 -2.07 -16.62 -2.57
C MET A 203 -3.37 -16.96 -3.31
N VAL A 204 -4.46 -16.30 -2.92
CA VAL A 204 -5.78 -16.43 -3.55
C VAL A 204 -5.95 -15.31 -4.58
N ASN A 205 -5.52 -15.59 -5.81
CA ASN A 205 -5.50 -14.62 -6.91
C ASN A 205 -6.75 -14.78 -7.78
N GLY A 206 -7.66 -13.80 -7.71
CA GLY A 206 -8.89 -13.72 -8.49
C GLY A 206 -8.78 -12.73 -9.64
N TRP A 207 -8.16 -13.12 -10.74
CA TRP A 207 -8.03 -12.26 -11.92
C TRP A 207 -9.34 -12.10 -12.68
N LEU A 208 -9.54 -10.91 -13.23
CA LEU A 208 -10.71 -10.48 -13.99
C LEU A 208 -10.31 -10.24 -15.44
N ARG A 209 -11.07 -10.78 -16.39
CA ARG A 209 -10.85 -10.47 -17.81
C ARG A 209 -11.09 -8.99 -18.06
N THR A 210 -10.24 -8.35 -18.86
CA THR A 210 -10.49 -7.04 -19.45
C THR A 210 -11.86 -7.06 -20.14
N LEU A 211 -12.81 -6.30 -19.58
CA LEU A 211 -14.10 -6.10 -20.22
C LEU A 211 -13.99 -4.85 -21.09
N THR A 212 -14.21 -5.01 -22.39
CA THR A 212 -14.53 -3.86 -23.27
C THR A 212 -15.86 -3.26 -22.79
N ALA A 213 -15.78 -2.24 -21.93
CA ALA A 213 -16.86 -1.45 -21.33
C ALA A 213 -17.94 -2.20 -20.51
N GLY A 214 -18.20 -1.72 -19.29
CA GLY A 214 -19.47 -1.90 -18.60
C GLY A 214 -19.50 -2.94 -17.46
N THR A 215 -19.27 -2.44 -16.25
CA THR A 215 -19.82 -2.89 -14.95
C THR A 215 -19.96 -4.39 -14.67
N ARG A 216 -19.20 -4.86 -13.66
CA ARG A 216 -19.72 -5.77 -12.64
C ARG A 216 -19.02 -5.55 -11.30
N ARG A 217 -19.79 -5.30 -10.23
CA ARG A 217 -19.29 -5.28 -8.84
C ARG A 217 -19.02 -6.72 -8.39
N CYS A 218 -17.78 -7.00 -7.96
CA CYS A 218 -17.51 -8.20 -7.17
C CYS A 218 -18.12 -8.04 -5.78
N ARG A 219 -18.91 -9.02 -5.34
CA ARG A 219 -19.32 -9.18 -3.94
C ARG A 219 -18.31 -10.12 -3.26
N ALA A 220 -17.52 -9.61 -2.35
CA ALA A 220 -16.78 -10.46 -1.40
C ALA A 220 -17.80 -11.25 -0.56
N ARG A 221 -17.57 -12.56 -0.38
CA ARG A 221 -18.34 -13.39 0.55
C ARG A 221 -17.63 -13.38 1.90
N GLU A 222 -18.39 -13.12 2.95
CA GLU A 222 -17.91 -13.20 4.34
C GLU A 222 -17.68 -14.65 4.73
N GLY A 223 -16.46 -14.94 5.19
CA GLY A 223 -16.12 -16.13 5.96
C GLY A 223 -15.35 -15.67 7.19
N ALA A 224 -16.05 -15.44 8.30
CA ALA A 224 -15.44 -15.05 9.57
C ALA A 224 -15.35 -16.26 10.49
N ASP A 225 -14.14 -16.82 10.62
CA ASP A 225 -13.79 -17.71 11.73
C ASP A 225 -13.28 -16.86 12.91
N ARG A 226 -13.70 -17.17 14.14
CA ARG A 226 -13.57 -16.33 15.34
C ARG A 226 -12.18 -16.41 15.98
N GLY A 227 -11.12 -16.23 15.19
CA GLY A 227 -9.80 -15.84 15.67
C GLY A 227 -9.61 -14.32 15.54
N ARG A 228 -8.69 -13.71 16.31
CA ARG A 228 -8.26 -12.32 16.04
C ARG A 228 -7.50 -12.27 14.71
N LEU A 229 -8.22 -12.12 13.60
CA LEU A 229 -7.66 -11.91 12.27
C LEU A 229 -7.54 -10.40 12.05
N LEU A 230 -6.32 -9.91 11.86
CA LEU A 230 -6.11 -8.55 11.36
C LEU A 230 -6.30 -8.57 9.84
N ILE A 231 -7.17 -7.69 9.34
CA ILE A 231 -7.36 -7.47 7.91
C ILE A 231 -6.69 -6.16 7.55
N ILE A 232 -5.69 -6.21 6.68
CA ILE A 232 -5.08 -5.03 6.09
C ILE A 232 -5.44 -5.01 4.60
N ALA A 233 -5.97 -3.88 4.16
CA ALA A 233 -6.39 -3.65 2.78
C ALA A 233 -5.34 -2.82 2.03
N ALA A 234 -5.04 -3.20 0.80
CA ALA A 234 -4.24 -2.38 -0.13
C ALA A 234 -5.16 -1.78 -1.20
N LEU A 235 -4.94 -0.50 -1.50
CA LEU A 235 -5.50 0.18 -2.66
C LEU A 235 -4.31 0.84 -3.37
N GLY A 236 -4.10 0.52 -4.64
CA GLY A 236 -3.12 1.17 -5.50
C GLY A 236 -3.81 2.22 -6.38
N HIS A 237 -3.27 2.41 -7.58
CA HIS A 237 -3.75 3.44 -8.49
C HIS A 237 -4.89 2.91 -9.37
N ALA A 238 -6.08 3.52 -9.27
CA ALA A 238 -7.09 3.40 -10.33
C ALA A 238 -6.62 4.22 -11.54
N ASN A 239 -6.48 3.58 -12.70
CA ASN A 239 -6.10 4.22 -13.97
C ASN A 239 -6.81 5.57 -14.15
N ALA A 240 -6.04 6.65 -14.22
CA ALA A 240 -6.50 7.85 -14.91
C ALA A 240 -6.49 7.48 -16.40
N HIS A 241 -7.68 7.41 -17.01
CA HIS A 241 -7.82 7.15 -18.44
C HIS A 241 -6.87 8.04 -19.25
N PRO A 242 -6.14 7.50 -20.24
CA PRO A 242 -5.47 8.36 -21.21
C PRO A 242 -6.57 9.05 -22.03
N PHE A 243 -6.56 10.38 -22.04
CA PHE A 243 -7.21 11.15 -23.10
C PHE A 243 -6.33 11.13 -24.35
#